data_AF-A0A357QI81-F1
#
_entry.id   AF-A0A357QI81-F1
#
_cell.length_a   1.000
_cell.length_b   1.000
_cell.length_c   1.000
_cell.angle_alpha   90.00
_cell.angle_beta   90.00
_cell.angle_gamma   90.00
#
_symmetry.space_group_name_H-M   'P 1'
#
loop_
_entity.id
_entity.type
_entity.pdbx_description
1 polymer ?
#
loop_
_entity_poly.entity_id
_entity_poly.type
_entity_poly.pdbx_seq_one_letter_code
_entity_poly.pdbx_strand_id
1 'polypeptide(L)'
;MKKSLFTIAIATLFAGTILTGCQSSEDKIKNAEDNVKDAQDELEKAKNDSIAEYNSFKKASEEKIIAHAKILSDFKERIAEQKKENRADYEKKLAELEAQNSDLKMKLELYKEQGKNNWQQFKEDFNNEMEDLGKSISDLTDGAEN
;
A
#
# COMPACT_ATOMS: atom_id res chain seq x y z
N MET A 1 5.02 39.53 6.69
CA MET A 1 5.48 39.05 5.37
C MET A 1 4.44 38.06 4.84
N LYS A 2 3.99 38.31 3.61
CA LYS A 2 3.09 37.53 2.71
C LYS A 2 1.68 37.17 3.23
N LYS A 3 0.76 38.07 2.87
CA LYS A 3 -0.70 37.89 2.77
C LYS A 3 -1.03 37.09 1.50
N SER A 4 -2.12 36.33 1.49
CA SER A 4 -3.09 36.43 0.39
C SER A 4 -4.42 35.75 0.74
N LEU A 5 -5.43 36.57 1.05
CA LEU A 5 -6.84 36.27 0.84
C LEU A 5 -7.15 36.82 -0.56
N PHE A 6 -7.69 36.00 -1.47
CA PHE A 6 -8.33 36.50 -2.68
C PHE A 6 -9.72 35.89 -2.82
N THR A 7 -10.68 36.60 -2.25
CA THR A 7 -12.04 36.67 -2.77
C THR A 7 -11.98 37.32 -4.15
N ILE A 8 -12.41 36.64 -5.21
CA ILE A 8 -12.84 37.29 -6.45
C ILE A 8 -14.10 36.58 -6.94
N ALA A 9 -15.24 37.17 -6.61
CA ALA A 9 -16.44 37.03 -7.41
C ALA A 9 -16.37 38.10 -8.51
N ILE A 10 -16.34 37.72 -9.79
CA ILE A 10 -16.78 38.59 -10.89
C ILE A 10 -17.57 37.73 -11.88
N ALA A 11 -18.88 37.95 -11.87
CA ALA A 11 -19.78 37.58 -12.94
C ALA A 11 -19.39 38.36 -14.20
N THR A 12 -19.13 37.65 -15.30
CA THR A 12 -18.96 38.30 -16.60
C THR A 12 -19.88 37.62 -17.60
N LEU A 13 -21.03 38.25 -17.81
CA LEU A 13 -21.96 37.97 -18.90
C LEU A 13 -21.36 38.61 -20.15
N PHE A 14 -20.84 37.80 -21.08
CA PHE A 14 -20.46 38.28 -22.41
C PHE A 14 -21.54 37.88 -23.42
N ALA A 15 -22.29 38.89 -23.87
CA ALA A 15 -23.02 38.85 -25.12
C ALA A 15 -22.15 39.50 -26.21
N GLY A 16 -21.91 38.79 -27.30
CA GLY A 16 -21.19 39.30 -28.47
C GLY A 16 -20.71 38.18 -29.39
N THR A 17 -21.48 37.92 -30.45
CA THR A 17 -21.15 37.09 -31.61
C THR A 17 -19.97 37.71 -32.40
N ILE A 18 -19.08 36.95 -33.05
CA ILE A 18 -19.16 36.56 -34.47
C ILE A 18 -18.20 35.37 -34.76
N LEU A 19 -18.82 34.27 -35.20
CA LEU A 19 -18.48 33.38 -36.32
C LEU A 19 -16.98 33.15 -36.71
N THR A 20 -16.37 32.14 -36.07
CA THR A 20 -15.59 31.10 -36.77
C THR A 20 -15.92 29.76 -36.12
N GLY A 21 -16.69 28.90 -36.81
CA GLY A 21 -16.98 27.51 -36.41
C GLY A 21 -17.90 27.33 -35.20
N CYS A 22 -19.21 27.58 -35.37
CA CYS A 22 -20.23 27.19 -34.39
C CYS A 22 -20.34 25.65 -34.31
N GLN A 23 -19.70 25.02 -33.34
CA GLN A 23 -20.38 23.93 -32.62
C GLN A 23 -21.52 24.60 -31.83
N SER A 24 -22.75 24.13 -32.00
CA SER A 24 -23.92 24.71 -31.35
C SER A 24 -23.73 24.68 -29.83
N SER A 25 -24.41 25.57 -29.10
CA SER A 25 -24.38 25.56 -27.63
C SER A 25 -24.80 24.19 -27.08
N GLU A 26 -25.68 23.48 -27.79
CA GLU A 26 -26.09 22.09 -27.51
C GLU A 26 -24.94 21.10 -27.71
N ASP A 27 -24.13 21.24 -28.76
CA ASP A 27 -22.95 20.40 -28.97
C ASP A 27 -21.88 20.60 -27.88
N LYS A 28 -21.72 21.83 -27.38
CA LYS A 28 -20.79 22.12 -26.28
C LYS A 28 -21.27 21.57 -24.94
N ILE A 29 -22.57 21.65 -24.67
CA ILE A 29 -23.19 21.07 -23.47
C ILE A 29 -23.09 19.55 -23.51
N LYS A 30 -23.42 18.93 -24.65
CA LYS A 30 -23.30 17.49 -24.85
C LYS A 30 -21.86 16.98 -24.69
N ASN A 31 -20.89 17.67 -25.28
CA ASN A 31 -19.48 17.33 -25.13
C ASN A 31 -19.00 17.50 -23.68
N ALA A 32 -19.51 18.49 -22.94
CA ALA A 32 -19.20 18.64 -21.52
C ALA A 32 -19.83 17.53 -20.66
N GLU A 33 -21.08 17.11 -20.96
CA GLU A 33 -21.75 15.98 -20.29
C GLU A 33 -21.04 14.65 -20.54
N ASP A 34 -20.65 14.38 -21.79
CA ASP A 34 -19.90 13.18 -22.18
C ASP A 34 -18.54 13.13 -21.46
N ASN A 35 -17.79 14.24 -21.42
CA ASN A 35 -16.52 14.31 -20.69
C ASN A 35 -16.66 14.10 -19.17
N VAL A 36 -17.74 14.60 -18.56
CA VAL A 36 -18.01 14.39 -17.14
C VAL A 36 -18.34 12.93 -16.86
N LYS A 37 -19.12 12.29 -17.75
CA LYS A 37 -19.46 10.87 -17.64
C LYS A 37 -18.22 9.98 -17.80
N ASP A 38 -17.39 10.24 -18.80
CA ASP A 38 -16.15 9.49 -19.02
C ASP A 38 -15.21 9.64 -17.81
N ALA A 39 -15.09 10.84 -17.24
CA ALA A 39 -14.30 11.07 -16.03
C ALA A 39 -14.87 10.35 -14.79
N GLN A 40 -16.19 10.21 -14.69
CA GLN A 40 -16.83 9.43 -13.61
C GLN A 40 -16.58 7.93 -13.76
N ASP A 41 -16.72 7.40 -14.98
CA ASP A 41 -16.48 5.99 -15.28
C ASP A 41 -14.99 5.63 -15.08
N GLU A 42 -14.06 6.50 -15.51
CA GLU A 42 -12.63 6.35 -15.25
C GLU A 42 -12.29 6.41 -13.75
N LEU A 43 -12.94 7.31 -13.00
CA LEU A 43 -12.77 7.41 -11.55
C LEU A 43 -13.28 6.17 -10.82
N GLU A 44 -14.44 5.65 -11.23
CA GLU A 44 -15.01 4.43 -10.64
C GLU A 44 -14.14 3.21 -10.95
N LYS A 45 -13.67 3.08 -12.20
CA LYS A 45 -12.73 2.02 -12.59
C LYS A 45 -11.42 2.11 -11.80
N ALA A 46 -10.82 3.30 -11.72
CA ALA A 46 -9.58 3.51 -10.97
C ALA A 46 -9.74 3.16 -9.47
N LYS A 47 -10.91 3.44 -8.89
CA LYS A 47 -11.24 3.04 -7.51
C LYS A 47 -11.37 1.53 -7.37
N ASN A 48 -12.07 0.87 -8.28
CA ASN A 48 -12.26 -0.59 -8.26
C ASN A 48 -10.92 -1.34 -8.43
N ASP A 49 -10.08 -0.88 -9.35
CA ASP A 49 -8.74 -1.45 -9.57
C ASP A 49 -7.84 -1.26 -8.33
N SER A 50 -7.90 -0.11 -7.66
CA SER A 50 -7.19 0.16 -6.39
C SER A 50 -7.60 -0.81 -5.28
N ILE A 51 -8.91 -1.06 -5.13
CA ILE A 51 -9.44 -1.99 -4.13
C ILE A 51 -8.97 -3.43 -4.43
N ALA A 52 -9.02 -3.83 -5.70
CA ALA A 52 -8.59 -5.17 -6.12
C ALA A 52 -7.08 -5.37 -5.88
N GLU A 53 -6.26 -4.36 -6.20
CA GLU A 53 -4.82 -4.39 -5.95
C GLU A 53 -4.53 -4.51 -4.45
N TYR A 54 -5.16 -3.68 -3.62
CA TYR A 54 -5.00 -3.71 -2.17
C TYR A 54 -5.35 -5.07 -1.58
N ASN A 55 -6.51 -5.62 -1.93
CA ASN A 55 -6.96 -6.92 -1.42
C ASN A 55 -6.01 -8.06 -1.83
N SER A 56 -5.53 -8.03 -3.08
CA SER A 56 -4.57 -9.03 -3.58
C SER A 56 -3.23 -8.93 -2.84
N PHE A 57 -2.73 -7.71 -2.65
CA PHE A 57 -1.52 -7.47 -1.85
C PHE A 57 -1.68 -7.96 -0.42
N LYS A 58 -2.79 -7.59 0.24
CA LYS A 58 -3.07 -7.98 1.62
C LYS A 58 -3.05 -9.49 1.78
N LYS A 59 -3.76 -10.22 0.91
CA LYS A 59 -3.79 -11.68 0.93
C LYS A 59 -2.38 -12.29 0.77
N ALA A 60 -1.61 -11.84 -0.22
CA ALA A 60 -0.26 -12.35 -0.46
C ALA A 60 0.69 -12.07 0.73
N SER A 61 0.54 -10.90 1.35
CA SER A 61 1.31 -10.52 2.55
C SER A 61 0.92 -11.37 3.77
N GLU A 62 -0.37 -11.62 3.99
CA GLU A 62 -0.86 -12.51 5.06
C GLU A 62 -0.32 -13.94 4.89
N GLU A 63 -0.31 -14.47 3.67
CA GLU A 63 0.24 -15.80 3.38
C GLU A 63 1.74 -15.88 3.73
N LYS A 64 2.53 -14.85 3.40
CA LYS A 64 3.95 -14.78 3.78
C LYS A 64 4.16 -14.69 5.29
N ILE A 65 3.39 -13.86 5.99
CA ILE A 65 3.45 -13.71 7.45
C ILE A 65 3.15 -15.04 8.15
N ILE A 66 2.15 -15.77 7.67
CA ILE A 66 1.79 -17.10 8.20
C ILE A 66 2.93 -18.10 7.95
N ALA A 67 3.53 -18.08 6.75
CA ALA A 67 4.67 -18.94 6.43
C ALA A 67 5.88 -18.65 7.34
N HIS A 68 6.23 -17.38 7.56
CA HIS A 68 7.29 -16.97 8.49
C HIS A 68 6.99 -17.44 9.93
N ALA A 69 5.76 -17.24 10.40
CA ALA A 69 5.36 -17.69 11.75
C ALA A 69 5.52 -19.20 11.92
N LYS A 70 5.18 -19.98 10.89
CA LYS A 70 5.37 -21.43 10.89
C LYS A 70 6.85 -21.80 10.96
N ILE A 71 7.71 -21.19 10.14
CA ILE A 71 9.16 -21.46 10.13
C ILE A 71 9.77 -21.15 11.51
N LEU A 72 9.40 -20.01 12.11
CA LEU A 72 9.87 -19.63 13.44
C LEU A 72 9.40 -20.60 14.53
N SER A 73 8.15 -21.06 14.45
CA SER A 73 7.61 -22.09 15.36
C SER A 73 8.36 -23.42 15.23
N ASP A 74 8.58 -23.89 14.00
CA ASP A 74 9.31 -25.14 13.74
C ASP A 74 10.77 -25.02 14.22
N PHE A 75 11.39 -23.84 14.04
CA PHE A 75 12.74 -23.57 14.54
C PHE A 75 12.81 -23.57 16.07
N LYS A 76 11.80 -23.00 16.74
CA LYS A 76 11.68 -22.98 18.20
C LYS A 76 11.69 -24.40 18.78
N GLU A 77 10.98 -25.33 18.14
CA GLU A 77 10.96 -26.73 18.54
C GLU A 77 12.35 -27.37 18.36
N ARG A 78 13.01 -27.15 17.22
CA ARG A 78 14.37 -27.66 16.95
C ARG A 78 15.40 -27.21 17.99
N ILE A 79 15.43 -25.93 18.34
CA ILE A 79 16.43 -25.41 19.30
C ILE A 79 16.17 -25.86 20.74
N ALA A 80 14.93 -26.25 21.07
CA ALA A 80 14.58 -26.81 22.37
C ALA A 80 15.22 -28.18 22.63
N GLU A 81 15.75 -28.83 21.59
CA GLU A 81 16.48 -30.10 21.66
C GLU A 81 18.01 -29.91 21.68
N GLN A 82 18.51 -28.72 21.32
CA GLN A 82 19.96 -28.44 21.25
C GLN A 82 20.62 -28.15 22.63
N LYS A 83 21.95 -28.24 22.70
CA LYS A 83 22.72 -27.94 23.92
C LYS A 83 22.57 -26.48 24.35
N LYS A 84 22.59 -26.24 25.68
CA LYS A 84 22.36 -24.91 26.30
C LYS A 84 23.30 -23.80 25.82
N GLU A 85 24.55 -24.13 25.50
CA GLU A 85 25.61 -23.14 25.22
C GLU A 85 25.31 -22.25 24.01
N ASN A 86 24.58 -22.76 23.00
CA ASN A 86 24.21 -21.99 21.81
C ASN A 86 22.72 -21.57 21.80
N ARG A 87 21.94 -22.04 22.77
CA ARG A 87 20.48 -21.87 22.78
C ARG A 87 20.06 -20.42 23.04
N ALA A 88 20.77 -19.72 23.93
CA ALA A 88 20.39 -18.37 24.36
C ALA A 88 20.41 -17.35 23.20
N ASP A 89 21.42 -17.43 22.33
CA ASP A 89 21.52 -16.52 21.18
C ASP A 89 20.42 -16.80 20.14
N TYR A 90 20.12 -18.09 19.90
CA TYR A 90 19.00 -18.50 19.03
C TYR A 90 17.64 -18.06 19.59
N GLU A 91 17.40 -18.23 20.90
CA GLU A 91 16.15 -17.81 21.55
C GLU A 91 15.96 -16.29 21.47
N LYS A 92 17.04 -15.53 21.67
CA LYS A 92 17.00 -14.07 21.53
C LYS A 92 16.65 -13.67 20.10
N LYS A 93 17.34 -14.23 19.11
CA LYS A 93 17.10 -13.89 17.71
C LYS A 93 15.71 -14.32 17.25
N LEU A 94 15.25 -15.49 17.66
CA LEU A 94 13.89 -15.98 17.43
C LEU A 94 12.85 -14.99 17.95
N ALA A 95 12.98 -14.51 19.18
CA ALA A 95 12.04 -13.54 19.76
C ALA A 95 12.02 -12.20 18.99
N GLU A 96 13.19 -11.73 18.53
CA GLU A 96 13.28 -10.54 17.68
C GLU A 96 12.53 -10.71 16.36
N LEU A 97 12.69 -11.85 15.69
CA LEU A 97 12.04 -12.13 14.41
C LEU A 97 10.53 -12.38 14.56
N GLU A 98 10.09 -13.02 15.65
CA GLU A 98 8.67 -13.17 15.99
C GLU A 98 8.00 -11.81 16.19
N ALA A 99 8.67 -10.88 16.88
CA ALA A 99 8.19 -9.51 17.07
C ALA A 99 8.08 -8.77 15.73
N GLN A 100 9.11 -8.82 14.88
CA GLN A 100 9.09 -8.19 13.56
C GLN A 100 7.97 -8.73 12.65
N ASN A 101 7.73 -10.05 12.67
CA ASN A 101 6.62 -10.65 11.92
C ASN A 101 5.25 -10.18 12.43
N SER A 102 5.11 -10.02 13.74
CA SER A 102 3.90 -9.46 14.38
C SER A 102 3.71 -7.98 14.01
N ASP A 103 4.78 -7.20 13.98
CA ASP A 103 4.74 -5.78 13.60
C ASP A 103 4.30 -5.60 12.15
N LEU A 104 4.80 -6.43 11.22
CA LEU A 104 4.34 -6.45 9.83
C LEU A 104 2.85 -6.78 9.74
N LYS A 105 2.36 -7.75 10.51
CA LYS A 105 0.93 -8.05 10.56
C LYS A 105 0.12 -6.84 11.01
N MET A 106 0.54 -6.18 12.08
CA MET A 106 -0.12 -4.98 12.59
C MET A 106 -0.07 -3.83 11.57
N LYS A 107 1.08 -3.62 10.91
CA LYS A 107 1.26 -2.61 9.86
C LYS A 107 0.31 -2.84 8.68
N LEU A 108 0.09 -4.11 8.31
CA LEU A 108 -0.87 -4.50 7.27
C LEU A 108 -2.32 -4.26 7.70
N GLU A 109 -2.68 -4.60 8.93
CA GLU A 109 -4.04 -4.47 9.46
C GLU A 109 -4.45 -3.01 9.72
N LEU A 110 -3.51 -2.19 10.16
CA LEU A 110 -3.75 -0.78 10.50
C LEU A 110 -3.67 0.16 9.30
N TYR A 111 -3.21 -0.32 8.14
CA TYR A 111 -3.19 0.49 6.93
C TYR A 111 -4.61 0.93 6.55
N LYS A 112 -4.79 2.24 6.40
CA LYS A 112 -6.03 2.87 5.91
C LYS A 112 -5.70 3.57 4.61
N GLU A 113 -6.52 3.39 3.58
CA GLU A 113 -6.35 4.09 2.30
C GLU A 113 -6.37 5.62 2.52
N GLN A 114 -5.22 6.27 2.30
CA GLN A 114 -5.07 7.74 2.37
C GLN A 114 -4.68 8.34 1.01
N GLY A 115 -5.10 7.71 -0.10
CA GLY A 115 -4.77 8.15 -1.46
C GLY A 115 -3.60 7.38 -2.10
N LYS A 116 -3.48 7.49 -3.43
CA LYS A 116 -2.63 6.63 -4.28
C LYS A 116 -1.12 6.74 -4.01
N ASN A 117 -0.59 7.94 -3.76
CA ASN A 117 0.83 8.12 -3.46
C ASN A 117 1.23 7.47 -2.13
N ASN A 118 0.34 7.49 -1.15
CA ASN A 118 0.55 6.86 0.15
C ASN A 118 0.49 5.33 0.05
N TRP A 119 -0.28 4.80 -0.91
CA TRP A 119 -0.34 3.36 -1.18
C TRP A 119 0.96 2.81 -1.77
N GLN A 120 1.52 3.47 -2.79
CA GLN A 120 2.73 3.00 -3.44
C GLN A 120 3.92 2.96 -2.47
N GLN A 121 4.11 4.02 -1.69
CA GLN A 121 5.16 4.07 -0.67
C GLN A 121 4.98 2.97 0.38
N PHE A 122 3.75 2.82 0.91
CA PHE A 122 3.45 1.77 1.88
C PHE A 122 3.79 0.38 1.34
N LYS A 123 3.38 0.09 0.09
CA LYS A 123 3.63 -1.20 -0.56
C LYS A 123 5.13 -1.47 -0.72
N GLU A 124 5.90 -0.47 -1.12
CA GLU A 124 7.36 -0.57 -1.27
C GLU A 124 8.03 -0.85 0.09
N ASP A 125 7.77 -0.01 1.09
CA ASP A 125 8.36 -0.13 2.43
C ASP A 125 8.01 -1.49 3.07
N PHE A 126 6.74 -1.90 2.96
CA PHE A 126 6.28 -3.17 3.48
C PHE A 126 6.97 -4.36 2.82
N ASN A 127 7.14 -4.33 1.49
CA ASN A 127 7.81 -5.41 0.78
C ASN A 127 9.29 -5.52 1.16
N ASN A 128 9.98 -4.40 1.32
CA ASN A 128 11.37 -4.37 1.75
C ASN A 128 11.53 -4.98 3.15
N GLU A 129 10.70 -4.55 4.11
CA GLU A 129 10.70 -5.11 5.47
C GLU A 129 10.36 -6.61 5.47
N MET A 130 9.43 -7.05 4.62
CA MET A 130 9.08 -8.47 4.48
C MET A 130 10.23 -9.30 3.90
N GLU A 131 10.97 -8.75 2.94
CA GLU A 131 12.13 -9.42 2.32
C GLU A 131 13.30 -9.53 3.30
N ASP A 132 13.61 -8.46 4.02
CA ASP A 132 14.67 -8.43 5.03
C ASP A 132 14.37 -9.37 6.20
N LEU A 133 13.10 -9.45 6.62
CA LEU A 133 12.65 -10.44 7.59
C LEU A 133 12.85 -11.86 7.05
N GLY A 134 12.44 -12.13 5.81
CA GLY A 134 12.61 -13.45 5.18
C GLY A 134 14.08 -13.90 5.12
N LYS A 135 14.99 -13.01 4.76
CA LYS A 135 16.45 -13.27 4.79
C LYS A 135 16.93 -13.57 6.20
N SER A 136 16.54 -12.75 7.17
CA SER A 136 16.93 -12.93 8.58
C SER A 136 16.42 -14.24 9.18
N ILE A 137 15.24 -14.70 8.76
CA ILE A 137 14.69 -16.02 9.13
C ILE A 137 15.54 -17.13 8.51
N SER A 138 15.87 -17.04 7.22
CA SER A 138 16.73 -18.03 6.55
C SER A 138 18.10 -18.14 7.23
N ASP A 139 18.74 -17.00 7.49
CA ASP A 139 20.06 -16.96 8.13
C ASP A 139 20.03 -17.61 9.53
N LEU A 140 18.95 -17.38 10.29
CA LEU A 140 18.76 -17.99 11.59
C LEU A 140 18.60 -19.52 11.48
N THR A 141 17.78 -19.99 10.54
CA THR A 141 17.50 -21.42 10.39
C THR A 141 18.67 -22.20 9.81
N ASP A 142 19.41 -21.61 8.86
CA ASP A 142 20.56 -22.22 8.20
C ASP A 142 21.80 -22.20 9.11
N GLY A 143 21.93 -21.18 9.96
CA GLY A 143 23.00 -21.07 10.95
C GLY A 143 22.98 -22.19 11.99
N ALA A 144 21.82 -22.79 12.27
CA ALA A 144 21.66 -23.88 13.24
C ALA A 144 21.94 -25.28 12.67
N GLU A 145 22.20 -25.41 11.38
CA GLU A 145 22.56 -26.67 10.71
C GLU A 145 24.08 -26.89 10.62
N ASN A 146 24.87 -25.85 10.92
CA ASN A 146 26.34 -25.88 10.96
C ASN A 146 26.88 -25.93 12.39
#